data_AF-A0A9E4MQU5-F1
#
_entry.id   AF-A0A9E4MQU5-F1
#
_cell.length_a   1.000
_cell.length_b   1.000
_cell.length_c   1.000
_cell.angle_alpha   90.00
_cell.angle_beta   90.00
_cell.angle_gamma   90.00
#
_symmetry.space_group_name_H-M   'P 1'
#
loop_
_entity.id
_entity.type
_entity.pdbx_description
1 polymer ?
#
loop_
_entity_poly.entity_id
_entity_poly.type
_entity_poly.pdbx_seq_one_letter_code
_entity_poly.pdbx_strand_id
1 'polypeptide(L)'
;MNAGGAREFAMTMDQPARAMTAAVLVLLVVALAPLWFFFFAFPQAERLHVAVTASTVVVVAALVLSWAMAPVAAVLSPTDLLIRRRAMRPKRFPRASFTSASEAPRRLGLRVAGVGGFFGSFGLFWASGGTGVYWLYTARVKAAPGAQLARRRGKPLVVVPDEGAAFLAAVRDWLARP
;
A
#
# COMPACT_ATOMS: atom_id res chain seq x y z
N MET A 1 -34.89 10.18 -4.72
CA MET A 1 -33.90 9.48 -5.56
C MET A 1 -32.49 9.86 -5.08
N ASN A 2 -31.91 9.10 -4.17
CA ASN A 2 -30.52 9.33 -3.76
C ASN A 2 -29.62 8.70 -4.83
N ALA A 3 -29.18 9.52 -5.79
CA ALA A 3 -28.13 9.17 -6.73
C ALA A 3 -26.99 8.53 -5.92
N GLY A 4 -26.72 7.26 -6.19
CA GLY A 4 -25.76 6.46 -5.42
C GLY A 4 -24.36 7.05 -5.53
N GLY A 5 -24.08 8.05 -4.69
CA GLY A 5 -22.82 8.77 -4.65
C GLY A 5 -21.67 7.83 -4.34
N ALA A 6 -20.49 8.21 -4.80
CA ALA A 6 -19.28 7.49 -4.47
C ALA A 6 -19.12 7.45 -2.94
N ARG A 7 -18.92 6.25 -2.37
CA ARG A 7 -18.63 6.08 -0.94
C ARG A 7 -17.13 5.99 -0.75
N GLU A 8 -16.58 6.84 0.10
CA GLU A 8 -15.15 6.88 0.39
C GLU A 8 -14.88 6.30 1.79
N PHE A 9 -13.87 5.44 1.87
CA PHE A 9 -13.41 4.79 3.10
C PHE A 9 -11.93 5.13 3.30
N ALA A 10 -11.63 5.85 4.38
CA ALA A 10 -10.28 6.30 4.68
C ALA A 10 -9.32 5.12 4.95
N MET A 11 -8.05 5.31 4.61
CA MET A 11 -6.94 4.42 4.93
C MET A 11 -5.86 5.23 5.64
N THR A 12 -5.99 5.34 6.95
CA THR A 12 -5.01 6.04 7.77
C THR A 12 -3.93 5.09 8.28
N MET A 13 -2.72 5.64 8.42
CA MET A 13 -1.58 4.90 8.95
C MET A 13 -1.75 4.67 10.45
N ASP A 14 -1.71 3.41 10.88
CA ASP A 14 -1.77 3.05 12.30
C ASP A 14 -0.47 3.42 13.04
N GLN A 15 -0.52 3.50 14.36
CA GLN A 15 0.64 3.86 15.17
C GLN A 15 1.85 2.93 14.93
N PRO A 16 1.69 1.60 14.80
CA PRO A 16 2.79 0.72 14.42
C PRO A 16 3.43 1.07 13.08
N ALA A 17 2.64 1.33 12.03
CA ALA A 17 3.16 1.75 10.74
C ALA A 17 3.89 3.10 10.81
N ARG A 18 3.37 4.06 11.60
CA ARG A 18 4.04 5.35 11.84
C ARG A 18 5.38 5.17 12.54
N ALA A 19 5.40 4.40 13.62
CA ALA A 19 6.61 4.13 14.38
C ALA A 19 7.67 3.42 13.53
N MET A 20 7.27 2.40 12.76
CA MET A 20 8.19 1.69 11.87
C MET A 20 8.70 2.58 10.73
N THR A 21 7.83 3.44 10.18
CA THR A 21 8.23 4.44 9.18
C THR A 21 9.27 5.41 9.75
N ALA A 22 9.02 5.96 10.94
CA ALA A 22 9.97 6.84 11.61
C ALA A 22 11.29 6.13 11.92
N ALA A 23 11.24 4.90 12.45
CA ALA A 23 12.43 4.11 12.76
C ALA A 23 13.29 3.83 11.52
N VAL A 24 12.68 3.44 10.40
CA VAL A 24 13.39 3.21 9.14
C VAL A 24 14.04 4.50 8.63
N LEU A 25 13.32 5.63 8.68
CA LEU A 25 13.89 6.91 8.27
C LEU A 25 15.08 7.34 9.13
N VAL A 26 14.97 7.21 10.46
CA VAL A 26 16.09 7.51 11.38
C VAL A 26 17.28 6.59 11.08
N LEU A 27 17.06 5.29 10.93
CA LEU A 27 18.12 4.34 10.62
C LEU A 27 18.81 4.67 9.29
N LEU A 28 18.06 5.08 8.27
CA LEU A 28 18.63 5.51 6.99
C LEU A 28 19.48 6.78 7.14
N VAL A 29 19.04 7.77 7.93
CA VAL A 29 19.85 8.96 8.19
C VAL A 29 21.15 8.58 8.92
N VAL A 30 21.06 7.75 9.97
CA VAL A 30 22.24 7.29 10.73
C VAL A 30 23.20 6.50 9.84
N ALA A 31 22.69 5.66 8.93
CA ALA A 31 23.52 4.87 8.02
C ALA A 31 24.17 5.73 6.92
N LEU A 32 23.48 6.74 6.40
CA LEU A 32 23.98 7.61 5.34
C LEU A 32 24.90 8.72 5.86
N ALA A 33 24.74 9.17 7.10
CA ALA A 33 25.49 10.30 7.65
C ALA A 33 27.02 10.11 7.61
N PRO A 34 27.60 8.96 7.98
CA PRO A 34 29.04 8.74 7.84
C PRO A 34 29.50 8.78 6.38
N LEU A 35 28.73 8.22 5.44
CA LEU A 35 29.07 8.22 4.02
C LEU A 35 29.14 9.65 3.47
N TRP A 36 28.19 10.49 3.86
CA TRP A 36 28.19 11.91 3.51
C TRP A 36 29.28 12.69 4.24
N PHE A 37 29.63 12.34 5.48
CA PHE A 37 30.80 12.92 6.17
C PHE A 37 32.09 12.63 5.39
N PHE A 38 32.32 11.37 4.98
CA PHE A 38 33.47 10.99 4.17
C PHE A 38 33.50 11.69 2.81
N PHE A 39 32.33 11.87 2.18
CA PHE A 39 32.20 12.64 0.94
C PHE A 39 32.76 14.06 1.08
N PHE A 40 32.49 14.75 2.18
CA PHE A 40 33.01 16.10 2.39
C PHE A 40 34.46 16.12 2.89
N ALA A 41 34.88 15.12 3.66
CA ALA A 41 36.23 15.06 4.23
C ALA A 41 37.32 14.70 3.21
N PHE A 42 36.98 14.01 2.11
CA PHE A 42 37.95 13.50 1.13
C PHE A 42 37.60 13.91 -0.31
N PRO A 43 37.76 15.19 -0.68
CA PRO A 43 37.28 15.74 -1.95
C PRO A 43 37.86 15.04 -3.19
N GLN A 44 39.08 14.50 -3.10
CA GLN A 44 39.76 13.76 -4.17
C GLN A 44 39.20 12.35 -4.46
N ALA A 45 38.26 11.84 -3.66
CA ALA A 45 37.74 10.47 -3.79
C ALA A 45 36.58 10.35 -4.80
N GLU A 46 36.79 10.76 -6.06
CA GLU A 46 35.73 10.90 -7.07
C GLU A 46 34.84 9.65 -7.25
N ARG A 47 35.44 8.45 -7.28
CA ARG A 47 34.67 7.19 -7.43
C ARG A 47 33.76 6.94 -6.24
N LEU A 48 34.21 7.26 -5.03
CA LEU A 48 33.41 7.14 -3.81
C LEU A 48 32.24 8.13 -3.85
N HIS A 49 32.49 9.36 -4.31
CA HIS A 49 31.44 10.38 -4.43
C HIS A 49 30.32 9.97 -5.36
N VAL A 50 30.66 9.43 -6.53
CA VAL A 50 29.68 8.92 -7.48
C VAL A 50 28.86 7.80 -6.84
N ALA A 51 29.50 6.86 -6.14
CA ALA A 51 28.81 5.76 -5.48
C ALA A 51 27.87 6.22 -4.36
N VAL A 52 28.33 7.11 -3.46
CA VAL A 52 27.53 7.68 -2.35
C VAL A 52 26.35 8.49 -2.89
N THR A 53 26.58 9.30 -3.92
CA THR A 53 25.53 10.10 -4.56
C THR A 53 24.48 9.19 -5.22
N ALA A 54 24.92 8.24 -6.06
CA ALA A 54 24.03 7.33 -6.77
C ALA A 54 23.19 6.49 -5.81
N SER A 55 23.81 5.90 -4.78
CA SER A 55 23.11 5.14 -3.75
C SER A 55 22.10 5.99 -2.98
N THR A 56 22.46 7.22 -2.59
CA THR A 56 21.54 8.15 -1.92
C THR A 56 20.35 8.49 -2.81
N VAL A 57 20.58 8.80 -4.08
CA VAL A 57 19.52 9.10 -5.05
C VAL A 57 18.57 7.91 -5.20
N VAL A 58 19.09 6.69 -5.33
CA VAL A 58 18.26 5.47 -5.43
C VAL A 58 17.41 5.27 -4.17
N VAL A 59 17.99 5.43 -2.99
CA VAL A 59 17.26 5.29 -1.70
C VAL A 59 16.17 6.36 -1.60
N VAL A 60 16.49 7.62 -1.83
CA VAL A 60 15.52 8.73 -1.77
C VAL A 60 14.41 8.53 -2.79
N ALA A 61 14.74 8.15 -4.03
CA ALA A 61 13.75 7.87 -5.07
C ALA A 61 12.81 6.72 -4.66
N ALA A 62 13.34 5.64 -4.07
CA ALA A 62 12.53 4.53 -3.56
C ALA A 62 11.60 4.96 -2.43
N LEU A 63 12.06 5.83 -1.51
CA LEU A 63 11.24 6.38 -0.43
C LEU A 63 10.12 7.28 -0.96
N VAL A 64 10.45 8.21 -1.86
CA VAL A 64 9.48 9.13 -2.48
C VAL A 64 8.44 8.34 -3.27
N LEU A 65 8.86 7.35 -4.04
CA LEU A 65 7.95 6.50 -4.80
C LEU A 65 7.04 5.69 -3.87
N SER A 66 7.59 5.11 -2.81
CA SER A 66 6.80 4.38 -1.80
C SER A 66 5.76 5.29 -1.14
N TRP A 67 6.15 6.50 -0.75
CA TRP A 67 5.24 7.50 -0.21
C TRP A 67 4.14 7.89 -1.22
N ALA A 68 4.51 8.19 -2.46
CA ALA A 68 3.58 8.60 -3.50
C ALA A 68 2.54 7.53 -3.83
N MET A 69 2.95 6.26 -3.74
CA MET A 69 2.11 5.08 -3.99
C MET A 69 1.24 4.67 -2.81
N ALA A 70 1.50 5.19 -1.60
CA ALA A 70 0.79 4.80 -0.40
C ALA A 70 -0.72 5.05 -0.53
N PRO A 71 -1.57 4.07 -0.19
CA PRO A 71 -3.01 4.20 -0.28
C PRO A 71 -3.52 5.18 0.80
N VAL A 72 -4.51 5.99 0.43
CA VAL A 72 -5.12 7.01 1.32
C VAL A 72 -6.61 6.76 1.53
N ALA A 73 -7.29 6.19 0.53
CA ALA A 73 -8.69 5.81 0.64
C ALA A 73 -9.09 4.78 -0.41
N ALA A 74 -10.12 4.00 -0.11
CA ALA A 74 -10.88 3.22 -1.08
C ALA A 74 -12.18 3.95 -1.40
N VAL A 75 -12.44 4.19 -2.68
CA VAL A 75 -13.65 4.85 -3.15
C VAL A 75 -14.45 3.86 -3.99
N LEU A 76 -15.67 3.54 -3.54
CA LEU A 76 -16.65 2.77 -4.29
C LEU A 76 -17.51 3.72 -5.10
N SER A 77 -17.22 3.80 -6.39
CA SER A 77 -18.10 4.44 -7.38
C SER A 77 -19.11 3.42 -7.93
N PRO A 78 -20.16 3.84 -8.66
CA PRO A 78 -21.13 2.90 -9.23
C PRO A 78 -20.50 1.81 -10.10
N THR A 79 -19.45 2.14 -10.85
CA THR A 79 -18.82 1.23 -11.83
C THR A 79 -17.48 0.68 -11.41
N ASP A 80 -16.80 1.32 -10.45
CA ASP A 80 -15.41 1.03 -10.12
C ASP A 80 -15.11 1.13 -8.62
N LEU A 81 -14.18 0.28 -8.19
CA LEU A 81 -13.42 0.47 -6.97
C LEU A 81 -12.13 1.23 -7.30
N LEU A 82 -11.93 2.40 -6.71
CA LEU A 82 -10.73 3.21 -6.85
C LEU A 82 -9.92 3.14 -5.56
N ILE A 83 -8.62 2.89 -5.67
CA ILE A 83 -7.67 3.08 -4.58
C ILE A 83 -6.97 4.42 -4.79
N ARG A 84 -7.34 5.43 -3.99
CA ARG A 84 -6.67 6.74 -3.98
C ARG A 84 -5.29 6.59 -3.34
N ARG A 85 -4.31 7.26 -3.94
CA ARG A 85 -2.91 7.27 -3.50
C ARG A 85 -2.46 8.71 -3.26
N ARG A 86 -1.40 8.90 -2.49
CA ARG A 86 -0.96 10.24 -2.04
C ARG A 86 -0.63 11.18 -3.19
N ALA A 87 0.25 10.74 -4.10
CA ALA A 87 0.74 11.58 -5.20
C ALA A 87 0.76 10.84 -6.55
N MET A 88 0.30 9.59 -6.59
CA MET A 88 0.19 8.82 -7.82
C MET A 88 -1.28 8.69 -8.25
N ARG A 89 -1.51 8.57 -9.57
CA ARG A 89 -2.88 8.40 -10.13
C ARG A 89 -3.65 7.30 -9.37
N PRO A 90 -4.96 7.45 -9.10
CA PRO A 90 -5.72 6.38 -8.44
C PRO A 90 -5.65 5.07 -9.23
N LYS A 91 -5.59 3.93 -8.52
CA LYS A 91 -5.67 2.62 -9.17
C LYS A 91 -7.13 2.22 -9.32
N ARG A 92 -7.57 2.02 -10.55
CA ARG A 92 -8.97 1.71 -10.90
C ARG A 92 -9.17 0.21 -11.08
N PHE A 93 -10.22 -0.32 -10.46
CA PHE A 93 -10.66 -1.70 -10.60
C PHE A 93 -12.15 -1.72 -10.99
N PRO A 94 -12.48 -2.10 -12.24
CA PRO A 94 -13.88 -2.17 -12.67
C PRO A 94 -14.69 -3.18 -11.85
N ARG A 95 -15.93 -2.85 -11.51
CA ARG A 95 -16.90 -3.73 -10.81
C ARG A 95 -17.00 -5.08 -11.48
N ALA A 96 -17.13 -5.07 -12.80
CA ALA A 96 -17.25 -6.26 -13.62
C ALA A 96 -16.06 -7.23 -13.50
N SER A 97 -14.91 -6.77 -13.01
CA SER A 97 -13.74 -7.63 -12.80
C SER A 97 -13.83 -8.51 -11.55
N PHE A 98 -14.81 -8.27 -10.68
CA PHE A 98 -15.02 -9.01 -9.44
C PHE A 98 -16.18 -9.99 -9.53
N THR A 99 -16.09 -11.09 -8.79
CA THR A 99 -17.14 -12.14 -8.71
C THR A 99 -17.78 -12.20 -7.33
N SER A 100 -17.02 -12.03 -6.26
CA SER A 100 -17.52 -12.11 -4.90
C SER A 100 -16.63 -11.33 -3.93
N ALA A 101 -17.17 -11.07 -2.74
CA ALA A 101 -16.47 -10.42 -1.64
C ALA A 101 -16.60 -11.23 -0.34
N SER A 102 -15.46 -11.59 0.24
CA SER A 102 -15.34 -12.25 1.54
C SER A 102 -14.57 -11.38 2.53
N GLU A 103 -14.50 -11.82 3.77
CA GLU A 103 -13.61 -11.18 4.75
C GLU A 103 -12.15 -11.24 4.29
N ALA A 104 -11.39 -10.19 4.60
CA ALA A 104 -9.95 -10.19 4.41
C ALA A 104 -9.26 -11.25 5.30
N PRO A 105 -8.10 -11.79 4.88
CA PRO A 105 -7.35 -12.73 5.70
C PRO A 105 -7.01 -12.16 7.08
N ARG A 106 -7.17 -12.98 8.15
CA ARG A 106 -6.86 -12.60 9.53
C ARG A 106 -5.38 -12.32 9.80
N ARG A 107 -4.50 -12.76 8.91
CA ARG A 107 -3.06 -12.50 8.96
C ARG A 107 -2.62 -11.97 7.61
N LEU A 108 -1.79 -10.93 7.62
CA LEU A 108 -1.15 -10.49 6.39
C LEU A 108 -0.14 -11.55 5.96
N GLY A 109 -0.12 -11.86 4.68
CA GLY A 109 0.84 -12.78 4.08
C GLY A 109 2.25 -12.21 4.01
N LEU A 110 3.16 -13.01 3.49
CA LEU A 110 4.53 -12.58 3.16
C LEU A 110 4.51 -11.70 1.91
N ARG A 111 5.26 -10.59 1.95
CA ARG A 111 5.40 -9.69 0.80
C ARG A 111 6.24 -10.37 -0.28
N VAL A 112 5.69 -10.45 -1.48
CA VAL A 112 6.38 -10.93 -2.69
C VAL A 112 6.92 -9.75 -3.49
N ALA A 113 6.14 -8.67 -3.62
CA ALA A 113 6.56 -7.47 -4.33
C ALA A 113 5.84 -6.21 -3.81
N GLY A 114 6.46 -5.04 -3.95
CA GLY A 114 5.91 -3.75 -3.52
C GLY A 114 6.39 -3.33 -2.12
N VAL A 115 5.53 -2.64 -1.38
CA VAL A 115 5.87 -2.01 -0.11
C VAL A 115 5.16 -2.75 1.03
N GLY A 116 5.90 -3.03 2.10
CA GLY A 116 5.40 -3.71 3.29
C GLY A 116 5.76 -2.91 4.52
N GLY A 117 4.74 -2.44 5.23
CA GLY A 117 4.86 -1.80 6.53
C GLY A 117 5.36 -0.35 6.56
N PHE A 118 6.14 0.09 5.58
CA PHE A 118 6.62 1.47 5.45
C PHE A 118 5.60 2.31 4.65
N PHE A 119 5.05 3.37 5.22
CA PHE A 119 3.88 4.11 4.67
C PHE A 119 2.62 3.25 4.42
N GLY A 120 2.55 2.04 4.99
CA GLY A 120 1.49 1.06 4.76
C GLY A 120 2.00 -0.21 4.06
N SER A 121 1.09 -1.11 3.71
CA SER A 121 1.38 -2.34 2.98
C SER A 121 0.56 -2.40 1.70
N PHE A 122 1.25 -2.32 0.56
CA PHE A 122 0.61 -2.35 -0.74
C PHE A 122 1.49 -3.02 -1.79
N GLY A 123 0.90 -3.92 -2.57
CA GLY A 123 1.63 -4.73 -3.53
C GLY A 123 1.15 -6.16 -3.56
N LEU A 124 2.06 -7.08 -3.88
CA LEU A 124 1.79 -8.49 -4.03
C LEU A 124 2.20 -9.25 -2.78
N PHE A 125 1.27 -10.01 -2.23
CA PHE A 125 1.44 -10.78 -1.00
C PHE A 125 1.08 -12.24 -1.24
N TRP A 126 1.63 -13.12 -0.42
CA TRP A 126 1.34 -14.55 -0.42
C TRP A 126 0.96 -14.99 0.98
N ALA A 127 -0.19 -15.65 1.14
CA ALA A 127 -0.59 -16.28 2.38
C ALA A 127 -0.91 -17.75 2.15
N SER A 128 -0.47 -18.59 3.08
CA SER A 128 -0.91 -19.98 3.20
C SER A 128 -2.37 -20.04 3.69
N GLY A 129 -3.04 -21.18 3.51
CA GLY A 129 -4.42 -21.37 3.97
C GLY A 129 -5.51 -20.89 3.01
N GLY A 130 -5.28 -21.00 1.69
CA GLY A 130 -6.33 -20.87 0.67
C GLY A 130 -6.37 -19.53 -0.08
N THR A 131 -5.79 -18.45 0.46
CA THR A 131 -5.73 -17.16 -0.27
C THR A 131 -4.67 -17.16 -1.37
N GLY A 132 -3.55 -17.88 -1.17
CA GLY A 132 -2.47 -17.94 -2.15
C GLY A 132 -1.84 -16.57 -2.39
N VAL A 133 -1.59 -16.22 -3.65
CA VAL A 133 -1.01 -14.92 -4.03
C VAL A 133 -2.12 -13.91 -4.31
N TYR A 134 -2.08 -12.74 -3.67
CA TYR A 134 -3.09 -11.69 -3.77
C TYR A 134 -2.47 -10.29 -3.78
N TRP A 135 -3.22 -9.31 -4.31
CA TRP A 135 -2.88 -7.90 -4.20
C TRP A 135 -3.40 -7.35 -2.87
N LEU A 136 -2.58 -6.62 -2.12
CA LEU A 136 -2.97 -5.97 -0.87
C LEU A 136 -2.93 -4.45 -1.04
N TYR A 137 -3.90 -3.76 -0.45
CA TYR A 137 -3.88 -2.32 -0.21
C TYR A 137 -4.37 -2.03 1.21
N THR A 138 -3.45 -1.62 2.07
CA THR A 138 -3.74 -1.18 3.44
C THR A 138 -2.74 -0.12 3.89
N ALA A 139 -3.17 0.82 4.72
CA ALA A 139 -2.28 1.75 5.41
C ALA A 139 -1.82 1.21 6.78
N ARG A 140 -2.24 0.00 7.15
CA ARG A 140 -2.01 -0.61 8.47
C ARG A 140 -0.97 -1.73 8.41
N VAL A 141 -0.22 -1.90 9.50
CA VAL A 141 0.74 -3.02 9.65
C VAL A 141 0.03 -4.27 10.14
N LYS A 142 -0.95 -4.12 11.03
CA LYS A 142 -1.69 -5.27 11.56
C LYS A 142 -2.83 -5.64 10.63
N ALA A 143 -3.12 -6.94 10.56
CA ALA A 143 -4.34 -7.41 9.94
C ALA A 143 -5.54 -6.79 10.67
N ALA A 144 -6.47 -6.25 9.89
CA ALA A 144 -7.69 -5.64 10.37
C ALA A 144 -8.85 -6.11 9.48
N PRO A 145 -10.11 -5.97 9.93
CA PRO A 145 -11.26 -6.26 9.09
C PRO A 145 -11.17 -5.51 7.77
N GLY A 146 -11.63 -6.14 6.69
CA GLY A 146 -11.57 -5.59 5.34
C GLY A 146 -12.24 -6.56 4.37
N ALA A 147 -12.09 -6.29 3.07
CA ALA A 147 -12.66 -7.15 2.05
C ALA A 147 -11.56 -7.83 1.21
N GLN A 148 -11.73 -9.13 1.00
CA GLN A 148 -11.08 -9.87 -0.07
C GLN A 148 -12.04 -10.01 -1.24
N LEU A 149 -11.61 -9.54 -2.39
CA LEU A 149 -12.37 -9.52 -3.63
C LEU A 149 -11.82 -10.59 -4.58
N ALA A 150 -12.64 -11.60 -4.85
CA ALA A 150 -12.35 -12.56 -5.89
C ALA A 150 -12.52 -11.90 -7.26
N ARG A 151 -11.57 -12.14 -8.17
CA ARG A 151 -11.58 -11.56 -9.51
C ARG A 151 -11.94 -12.62 -10.53
N ARG A 152 -12.68 -12.23 -11.58
CA ARG A 152 -12.95 -13.09 -12.75
C ARG A 152 -11.67 -13.54 -13.42
N ARG A 153 -10.66 -12.67 -13.44
CA ARG A 153 -9.34 -12.95 -14.01
C ARG A 153 -8.24 -12.35 -13.12
N GLY A 154 -7.20 -13.14 -12.88
CA GLY A 154 -6.04 -12.74 -12.10
C GLY A 154 -6.21 -12.93 -10.59
N LYS A 155 -5.25 -12.37 -9.84
CA LYS A 155 -5.10 -12.59 -8.41
C LYS A 155 -6.15 -11.82 -7.60
N PRO A 156 -6.67 -12.37 -6.48
CA PRO A 156 -7.59 -11.67 -5.59
C PRO A 156 -7.04 -10.31 -5.14
N LEU A 157 -7.95 -9.41 -4.78
CA LEU A 157 -7.62 -8.08 -4.27
C LEU A 157 -8.10 -7.96 -2.82
N VAL A 158 -7.20 -7.65 -1.90
CA VAL A 158 -7.50 -7.41 -0.49
C VAL A 158 -7.37 -5.92 -0.21
N VAL A 159 -8.41 -5.34 0.37
CA VAL A 159 -8.48 -3.92 0.70
C VAL A 159 -8.94 -3.78 2.15
N VAL A 160 -8.15 -3.04 2.93
CA VAL A 160 -8.35 -2.89 4.38
C VAL A 160 -8.39 -1.39 4.72
N PRO A 161 -9.57 -0.76 4.63
CA PRO A 161 -9.77 0.60 5.14
C PRO A 161 -9.94 0.62 6.67
N ASP A 162 -10.01 1.81 7.24
CA ASP A 162 -10.21 1.99 8.68
C ASP A 162 -11.54 1.40 9.16
N GLU A 163 -12.60 1.60 8.38
CA GLU A 163 -13.94 1.04 8.64
C GLU A 163 -14.15 -0.28 7.87
N GLY A 164 -13.29 -1.25 8.13
CA GLY A 164 -13.21 -2.50 7.36
C GLY A 164 -14.51 -3.30 7.22
N ALA A 165 -15.28 -3.43 8.30
CA ALA A 165 -16.56 -4.15 8.30
C ALA A 165 -17.63 -3.41 7.48
N ALA A 166 -17.72 -2.08 7.64
CA ALA A 166 -18.63 -1.24 6.86
C ALA A 166 -18.26 -1.26 5.37
N PHE A 167 -16.97 -1.27 5.06
CA PHE A 167 -16.48 -1.43 3.69
C PHE A 167 -16.89 -2.77 3.09
N LEU A 168 -16.68 -3.90 3.80
CA LEU A 168 -17.09 -5.21 3.30
C LEU A 168 -18.60 -5.27 3.01
N ALA A 169 -19.44 -4.75 3.92
CA ALA A 169 -20.87 -4.66 3.70
C ALA A 169 -21.21 -3.83 2.45
N ALA A 170 -20.62 -2.64 2.32
CA ALA A 170 -20.83 -1.77 1.16
C ALA A 170 -20.38 -2.41 -0.15
N VAL A 171 -19.30 -3.19 -0.15
CA VAL A 171 -18.82 -3.91 -1.34
C VAL A 171 -19.76 -5.04 -1.73
N ARG A 172 -20.31 -5.79 -0.76
CA ARG A 172 -21.30 -6.84 -1.03
C ARG A 172 -22.56 -6.26 -1.67
N ASP A 173 -23.09 -5.16 -1.10
CA ASP A 173 -24.22 -4.44 -1.66
C ASP A 173 -23.92 -3.92 -3.06
N TRP A 174 -22.71 -3.41 -3.27
CA TRP A 174 -22.26 -2.87 -4.57
C TRP A 174 -22.17 -3.94 -5.66
N LEU A 175 -21.71 -5.15 -5.31
CA LEU A 175 -21.63 -6.29 -6.24
C LEU A 175 -23.00 -6.94 -6.52
N ALA A 176 -23.95 -6.84 -5.59
CA ALA A 176 -25.30 -7.38 -5.75
C ALA A 176 -26.20 -6.52 -6.66
N ARG A 177 -25.81 -5.25 -6.90
CA ARG A 177 -26.54 -4.37 -7.82
C ARG A 177 -26.43 -4.89 -9.26
N PRO A 178 -27.51 -4.80 -10.05
CA PRO A 178 -27.47 -5.13 -11.47
C PRO A 178 -26.44 -4.28 -12.22
#